data_AF-A0A5E4KIG9-F1
#
_entry.id   AF-A0A5E4KIG9-F1
#
_cell.length_a   1.000
_cell.length_b   1.000
_cell.length_c   1.000
_cell.angle_alpha   90.00
_cell.angle_beta   90.00
_cell.angle_gamma   90.00
#
_symmetry.space_group_name_H-M   'P 1'
#
loop_
_entity.id
_entity.type
_entity.pdbx_description
1 polymer ?
#
loop_
_entity_poly.entity_id
_entity_poly.type
_entity_poly.pdbx_seq_one_letter_code
_entity_poly.pdbx_strand_id
1 'polypeptide(L)'
;MNFVEKFVETIKNPKNAMKSIAEQPMIEEAVAIVGIYAILSALVGYVQSYKVTYIYEGFENMPSSLPSMMAIFAVVGGLVGAFIVWLVGAGIIHLISMALGGEGKLYPQMMTVVGYSMVPMIFAGIISLVMLFMLEPMTITISRTNPMAVKELYNNPYILASSIIGLIMQIWFSIILFFGIQSAHKLTPAKSAIAAGIPLAVIVISFIFSIWIRSIS
;
A
#
# COMPACT_ATOMS: atom_id res chain seq x y z
N MET A 1 -13.04 -20.68 -12.17
CA MET A 1 -11.66 -20.77 -11.67
C MET A 1 -11.71 -20.82 -10.16
N ASN A 2 -10.90 -21.68 -9.54
CA ASN A 2 -10.72 -21.64 -8.09
C ASN A 2 -9.85 -20.42 -7.68
N PHE A 3 -9.74 -20.17 -6.37
CA PHE A 3 -8.99 -19.04 -5.83
C PHE A 3 -7.53 -18.98 -6.32
N VAL A 4 -6.81 -20.12 -6.28
CA VAL A 4 -5.39 -20.18 -6.67
C VAL A 4 -5.21 -19.88 -8.15
N GLU A 5 -6.07 -20.43 -9.00
CA GLU A 5 -6.07 -20.13 -10.43
C GLU A 5 -6.30 -18.65 -10.69
N LYS A 6 -7.29 -18.03 -10.03
CA LYS A 6 -7.55 -16.58 -10.16
C LYS A 6 -6.34 -15.77 -9.73
N PHE A 7 -5.73 -16.09 -8.59
CA PHE A 7 -4.55 -15.41 -8.09
C PHE A 7 -3.38 -15.48 -9.07
N VAL A 8 -3.09 -16.67 -9.62
CA VAL A 8 -2.02 -16.86 -10.61
C VAL A 8 -2.33 -16.14 -11.93
N GLU A 9 -3.58 -16.20 -12.38
CA GLU A 9 -4.01 -15.52 -13.60
C GLU A 9 -3.96 -14.00 -13.44
N THR A 10 -4.25 -13.44 -12.26
CA THR A 10 -4.10 -12.00 -11.98
C THR A 10 -2.68 -11.52 -12.23
N ILE A 11 -1.68 -12.37 -11.98
CA ILE A 11 -0.26 -12.07 -12.24
C ILE A 11 0.07 -12.22 -13.72
N LYS A 12 -0.37 -13.30 -14.35
CA LYS A 12 0.02 -13.67 -15.74
C LYS A 12 -0.77 -12.94 -16.82
N ASN A 13 -2.07 -12.78 -16.60
CA ASN A 13 -3.02 -12.22 -17.54
C ASN A 13 -4.14 -11.47 -16.79
N PRO A 14 -3.82 -10.28 -16.23
CA PRO A 14 -4.74 -9.53 -15.40
C PRO A 14 -6.03 -9.16 -16.15
N LYS A 15 -5.98 -8.95 -17.47
CA LYS A 15 -7.19 -8.65 -18.25
C LYS A 15 -8.23 -9.76 -18.15
N ASN A 16 -7.82 -11.01 -18.37
CA ASN A 16 -8.72 -12.15 -18.32
C ASN A 16 -9.15 -12.47 -16.89
N ALA A 17 -8.20 -12.43 -15.94
CA ALA A 17 -8.50 -12.66 -14.53
C ALA A 17 -9.54 -11.67 -14.01
N MET A 18 -9.32 -10.37 -14.23
CA MET A 18 -10.19 -9.32 -13.71
C MET A 18 -11.58 -9.34 -14.34
N LYS A 19 -11.69 -9.77 -15.61
CA LYS A 19 -12.98 -10.03 -16.23
C LYS A 19 -13.74 -11.15 -15.49
N SER A 20 -13.10 -12.29 -15.28
CA SER A 20 -13.72 -13.43 -14.58
C SER A 20 -14.09 -13.08 -13.14
N ILE A 21 -13.21 -12.35 -12.43
CA ILE A 21 -13.45 -11.89 -11.05
C ILE A 21 -14.62 -10.92 -10.98
N ALA A 22 -14.75 -10.00 -11.95
CA ALA A 22 -15.86 -9.04 -11.99
C ALA A 22 -17.21 -9.70 -12.33
N GLU A 23 -17.21 -10.79 -13.11
CA GLU A 23 -18.41 -11.56 -13.45
C GLU A 23 -18.88 -12.46 -12.29
N GLN A 24 -17.94 -13.04 -11.53
CA GLN A 24 -18.22 -13.90 -10.38
C GLN A 24 -17.44 -13.46 -9.13
N PRO A 25 -17.82 -12.31 -8.54
CA PRO A 25 -17.11 -11.76 -7.40
C PRO A 25 -17.34 -12.58 -6.13
N MET A 26 -16.25 -12.94 -5.47
CA MET A 26 -16.22 -13.65 -4.19
C MET A 26 -15.44 -12.78 -3.19
N ILE A 27 -16.14 -12.19 -2.23
CA ILE A 27 -15.54 -11.20 -1.35
C ILE A 27 -14.50 -11.82 -0.41
N GLU A 28 -14.69 -13.08 -0.04
CA GLU A 28 -13.82 -13.87 0.83
C GLU A 28 -12.41 -14.00 0.23
N GLU A 29 -12.32 -14.12 -1.10
CA GLU A 29 -11.05 -14.17 -1.83
C GLU A 29 -10.28 -12.84 -1.69
N ALA A 30 -11.00 -11.71 -1.81
CA ALA A 30 -10.40 -10.40 -1.61
C ALA A 30 -9.99 -10.16 -0.16
N VAL A 31 -10.82 -10.57 0.81
CA VAL A 31 -10.49 -10.52 2.24
C VAL A 31 -9.22 -11.33 2.53
N ALA A 32 -9.05 -12.51 1.92
CA ALA A 32 -7.84 -13.31 2.07
C ALA A 32 -6.59 -12.59 1.54
N ILE A 33 -6.66 -12.00 0.34
CA ILE A 33 -5.54 -11.26 -0.27
C ILE A 33 -5.15 -10.05 0.60
N VAL A 34 -6.16 -9.27 1.01
CA VAL A 34 -5.94 -8.08 1.86
C VAL A 34 -5.45 -8.49 3.24
N GLY A 35 -5.93 -9.59 3.80
CA GLY A 35 -5.49 -10.14 5.08
C GLY A 35 -4.03 -10.58 5.06
N ILE A 36 -3.58 -11.25 3.99
CA ILE A 36 -2.15 -11.60 3.81
C ILE A 36 -1.31 -10.34 3.76
N TYR A 37 -1.72 -9.34 2.97
CA TYR A 37 -1.01 -8.06 2.92
C TYR A 37 -0.98 -7.35 4.28
N ALA A 38 -2.09 -7.33 5.00
CA ALA A 38 -2.22 -6.73 6.33
C ALA A 38 -1.24 -7.35 7.34
N ILE A 39 -1.11 -8.69 7.34
CA ILE A 39 -0.16 -9.41 8.19
C ILE A 39 1.28 -9.00 7.82
N LEU A 40 1.61 -8.96 6.53
CA LEU A 40 2.94 -8.54 6.08
C LEU A 40 3.24 -7.09 6.49
N SER A 41 2.29 -6.17 6.32
CA SER A 41 2.44 -4.77 6.75
C SER A 41 2.63 -4.64 8.27
N ALA A 42 1.91 -5.43 9.07
CA ALA A 42 2.08 -5.47 10.52
C ALA A 42 3.48 -6.00 10.91
N LEU A 43 3.97 -7.03 10.23
CA LEU A 43 5.32 -7.55 10.41
C LEU A 43 6.38 -6.52 10.03
N VAL A 44 6.19 -5.77 8.93
CA VAL A 44 7.08 -4.67 8.53
C VAL A 44 7.16 -3.63 9.65
N GLY A 45 6.02 -3.18 10.17
CA GLY A 45 5.97 -2.23 11.29
C GLY A 45 6.64 -2.76 12.56
N TYR A 46 6.40 -4.04 12.88
CA TYR A 46 7.06 -4.73 13.98
C TYR A 46 8.58 -4.71 13.81
N VAL A 47 9.10 -5.29 12.73
CA VAL A 47 10.56 -5.40 12.50
C VAL A 47 11.22 -4.02 12.47
N GLN A 48 10.58 -3.03 11.82
CA GLN A 48 11.09 -1.66 11.81
C GLN A 48 11.21 -1.07 13.22
N SER A 49 10.25 -1.33 14.11
CA SER A 49 10.30 -0.85 15.49
C SER A 49 11.46 -1.44 16.31
N TYR A 50 11.97 -2.62 15.95
CA TYR A 50 13.17 -3.21 16.56
C TYR A 50 14.47 -2.72 15.92
N LYS A 51 14.45 -2.44 14.61
CA LYS A 51 15.63 -1.99 13.86
C LYS A 51 15.90 -0.50 14.02
N VAL A 52 14.88 0.31 14.29
CA VAL A 52 14.99 1.76 14.37
C VAL A 52 14.56 2.23 15.75
N THR A 53 15.51 2.72 16.53
CA THR A 53 15.24 3.32 17.85
C THR A 53 15.20 4.84 17.73
N TYR A 54 14.13 5.46 18.22
CA TYR A 54 14.01 6.92 18.27
C TYR A 54 14.34 7.41 19.69
N ILE A 55 15.26 8.38 19.78
CA ILE A 55 15.59 9.08 21.02
C ILE A 55 15.14 10.53 20.87
N TYR A 56 14.42 11.05 21.86
CA TYR A 56 13.92 12.43 21.86
C TYR A 56 14.69 13.25 22.90
N GLU A 57 15.69 13.98 22.44
CA GLU A 57 16.57 14.79 23.31
C GLU A 57 16.05 16.24 23.43
N GLY A 58 16.04 16.79 24.65
CA GLY A 58 15.52 18.13 24.92
C GLY A 58 13.98 18.23 24.94
N PHE A 59 13.31 17.08 25.03
CA PHE A 59 11.86 16.97 25.20
C PHE A 59 11.53 16.44 26.60
N GLU A 60 11.66 17.32 27.61
CA GLU A 60 11.60 17.01 29.06
C GLU A 60 10.27 16.41 29.54
N ASN A 61 9.20 16.46 28.72
CA ASN A 61 7.87 15.95 29.06
C ASN A 61 7.41 14.80 28.15
N MET A 62 8.33 14.14 27.44
CA MET A 62 7.96 12.98 26.62
C MET A 62 7.58 11.78 27.51
N PRO A 63 6.42 11.13 27.28
CA PRO A 63 6.08 9.90 27.96
C PRO A 63 7.14 8.83 27.70
N SER A 64 7.62 8.16 28.75
CA SER A 64 8.55 7.04 28.62
C SER A 64 7.95 5.86 27.84
N SER A 65 6.62 5.80 27.75
CA SER A 65 5.87 4.83 26.94
C SER A 65 5.80 5.18 25.46
N LEU A 66 6.29 6.35 25.02
CA LEU A 66 6.10 6.75 23.63
C LEU A 66 6.71 5.77 22.61
N PRO A 67 7.95 5.27 22.77
CA PRO A 67 8.52 4.33 21.81
C PRO A 67 7.68 3.05 21.68
N SER A 68 7.21 2.49 22.80
CA SER A 68 6.36 1.30 22.79
C SER A 68 4.97 1.58 22.20
N MET A 69 4.39 2.76 22.45
CA MET A 69 3.16 3.20 21.80
C MET A 69 3.34 3.32 20.28
N MET A 70 4.44 3.92 19.81
CA MET A 70 4.73 4.02 18.37
C MET A 70 4.89 2.64 17.72
N ALA A 71 5.56 1.69 18.39
CA ALA A 71 5.67 0.32 17.92
C ALA A 71 4.29 -0.35 17.79
N ILE A 72 3.44 -0.21 18.81
CA ILE A 72 2.06 -0.72 18.78
C ILE A 72 1.28 -0.09 17.62
N PHE A 73 1.37 1.23 17.45
CA PHE A 73 0.71 1.92 16.35
C PHE A 73 1.21 1.47 14.98
N ALA A 74 2.50 1.17 14.82
CA ALA A 74 3.04 0.65 13.57
C ALA A 74 2.47 -0.73 13.23
N VAL A 75 2.39 -1.64 14.22
CA VAL A 75 1.85 -3.00 14.03
C VAL A 75 0.35 -2.97 13.80
N VAL A 76 -0.41 -2.31 14.67
CA VAL A 76 -1.87 -2.19 14.56
C VAL A 76 -2.25 -1.40 13.31
N GLY A 77 -1.49 -0.35 13.00
CA GLY A 77 -1.65 0.45 11.78
C GLY A 77 -1.40 -0.36 10.52
N GLY A 78 -0.38 -1.23 10.50
CA GLY A 78 -0.14 -2.16 9.40
C GLY A 78 -1.30 -3.14 9.19
N LEU A 79 -1.79 -3.73 10.29
CA LEU A 79 -2.86 -4.72 10.25
C LEU A 79 -4.23 -4.11 9.87
N VAL A 80 -4.66 -3.09 10.60
CA VAL A 80 -5.98 -2.47 10.43
C VAL A 80 -5.98 -1.50 9.25
N GLY A 81 -4.88 -0.76 9.05
CA GLY A 81 -4.75 0.21 7.98
C GLY A 81 -4.88 -0.41 6.60
N ALA A 82 -4.40 -1.64 6.38
CA ALA A 82 -4.59 -2.35 5.11
C ALA A 82 -6.08 -2.54 4.76
N PHE A 83 -6.90 -2.94 5.73
CA PHE A 83 -8.36 -3.07 5.53
C PHE A 83 -9.04 -1.72 5.35
N ILE A 84 -8.65 -0.70 6.11
CA ILE A 84 -9.20 0.66 5.94
C ILE A 84 -8.89 1.19 4.55
N VAL A 85 -7.64 1.09 4.10
CA VAL A 85 -7.21 1.53 2.76
C VAL A 85 -7.96 0.76 1.67
N TRP A 86 -8.15 -0.54 1.83
CA TRP A 86 -8.92 -1.32 0.88
C TRP A 86 -10.39 -0.89 0.81
N LEU A 87 -11.07 -0.77 1.95
CA LEU A 87 -12.49 -0.39 2.03
C LEU A 87 -12.73 1.02 1.51
N VAL A 88 -11.98 1.99 2.04
CA VAL A 88 -12.09 3.40 1.64
C VAL A 88 -11.64 3.59 0.19
N GLY A 89 -10.54 2.95 -0.21
CA GLY A 89 -10.03 2.99 -1.58
C GLY A 89 -11.03 2.43 -2.58
N ALA A 90 -11.65 1.29 -2.29
CA ALA A 90 -12.71 0.73 -3.12
C ALA A 90 -13.92 1.67 -3.24
N GLY A 91 -14.31 2.31 -2.14
CA GLY A 91 -15.35 3.35 -2.14
C GLY A 91 -15.00 4.53 -3.04
N ILE A 92 -13.80 5.10 -2.88
CA ILE A 92 -13.33 6.24 -3.69
C ILE A 92 -13.28 5.86 -5.18
N ILE A 93 -12.67 4.73 -5.52
CA ILE A 93 -12.55 4.28 -6.91
C ILE A 93 -13.93 4.01 -7.52
N HIS A 94 -14.86 3.45 -6.75
CA HIS A 94 -16.24 3.25 -7.17
C HIS A 94 -16.93 4.58 -7.49
N LEU A 95 -16.81 5.58 -6.61
CA LEU A 95 -17.38 6.93 -6.82
C LEU A 95 -16.80 7.60 -8.07
N ILE A 96 -15.48 7.53 -8.27
CA ILE A 96 -14.81 8.05 -9.47
C ILE A 96 -15.34 7.33 -10.71
N SER A 97 -15.46 6.00 -10.66
CA SER A 97 -15.94 5.19 -11.78
C SER A 97 -17.40 5.52 -12.14
N MET A 98 -18.26 5.72 -11.15
CA MET A 98 -19.64 6.16 -11.37
C MET A 98 -19.71 7.57 -11.96
N ALA A 99 -18.89 8.51 -11.50
CA ALA A 99 -18.82 9.87 -12.05
C ALA A 99 -18.38 9.87 -13.53
N LEU A 100 -17.60 8.86 -13.94
CA LEU A 100 -17.21 8.66 -15.34
C LEU A 100 -18.28 7.91 -16.17
N GLY A 101 -19.43 7.56 -15.58
CA GLY A 101 -20.55 6.88 -16.24
C GLY A 101 -20.48 5.35 -16.15
N GLY A 102 -19.78 4.81 -15.15
CA GLY A 102 -19.68 3.37 -14.92
C GLY A 102 -20.87 2.82 -14.14
N GLU A 103 -21.30 1.60 -14.47
CA GLU A 103 -22.56 1.00 -13.97
C GLU A 103 -22.36 -0.15 -12.96
N GLY A 104 -21.12 -0.41 -12.56
CA GLY A 104 -20.76 -1.49 -11.64
C GLY A 104 -21.27 -1.26 -10.21
N LYS A 105 -21.34 -2.32 -9.42
CA LYS A 105 -21.75 -2.26 -8.00
C LYS A 105 -20.52 -2.18 -7.08
N LEU A 106 -20.63 -1.41 -5.98
CA LEU A 106 -19.58 -1.40 -4.95
C LEU A 106 -19.36 -2.79 -4.34
N TYR A 107 -20.43 -3.36 -3.76
CA TYR A 107 -20.42 -4.69 -3.17
C TYR A 107 -21.22 -5.69 -4.02
N PRO A 108 -20.71 -6.93 -4.18
CA PRO A 108 -19.36 -7.41 -3.83
C PRO A 108 -18.32 -7.08 -4.92
N GLN A 109 -18.76 -6.59 -6.09
CA GLN A 109 -17.98 -6.55 -7.32
C GLN A 109 -16.72 -5.67 -7.22
N MET A 110 -16.88 -4.36 -6.99
CA MET A 110 -15.73 -3.44 -6.94
C MET A 110 -14.79 -3.76 -5.78
N MET A 111 -15.32 -4.11 -4.61
CA MET A 111 -14.49 -4.49 -3.45
C MET A 111 -13.62 -5.72 -3.76
N THR A 112 -14.18 -6.72 -4.44
CA THR A 112 -13.43 -7.91 -4.85
C THR A 112 -12.35 -7.54 -5.87
N VAL A 113 -12.68 -6.71 -6.84
CA VAL A 113 -11.75 -6.20 -7.85
C VAL A 113 -10.57 -5.43 -7.23
N VAL A 114 -10.82 -4.52 -6.29
CA VAL A 114 -9.73 -3.80 -5.62
C VAL A 114 -8.88 -4.76 -4.79
N GLY A 115 -9.49 -5.72 -4.09
CA GLY A 115 -8.76 -6.71 -3.30
C GLY A 115 -7.80 -7.55 -4.15
N TYR A 116 -8.25 -8.06 -5.29
CA TYR A 116 -7.37 -8.75 -6.24
C TYR A 116 -6.31 -7.85 -6.86
N SER A 117 -6.60 -6.57 -7.04
CA SER A 117 -5.60 -5.62 -7.54
C SER A 117 -4.44 -5.45 -6.56
N MET A 118 -4.63 -5.76 -5.26
CA MET A 118 -3.60 -5.71 -4.21
C MET A 118 -2.63 -6.90 -4.21
N VAL A 119 -2.75 -7.86 -5.12
CA VAL A 119 -1.77 -8.98 -5.24
C VAL A 119 -0.30 -8.49 -5.31
N PRO A 120 0.07 -7.46 -6.09
CA PRO A 120 1.43 -6.89 -6.09
C PRO A 120 1.91 -6.41 -4.71
N MET A 121 1.00 -5.98 -3.84
CA MET A 121 1.33 -5.47 -2.50
C MET A 121 1.85 -6.56 -1.57
N ILE A 122 1.47 -7.82 -1.79
CA ILE A 122 2.03 -8.95 -1.06
C ILE A 122 3.53 -9.06 -1.34
N PHE A 123 3.94 -8.91 -2.61
CA PHE A 123 5.35 -8.90 -2.98
C PHE A 123 6.08 -7.68 -2.40
N ALA A 124 5.44 -6.51 -2.38
CA ALA A 124 6.00 -5.32 -1.72
C ALA A 124 6.29 -5.61 -0.24
N GLY A 125 5.32 -6.16 0.50
CA GLY A 125 5.48 -6.49 1.92
C GLY A 125 6.61 -7.50 2.18
N ILE A 126 6.70 -8.55 1.37
CA ILE A 126 7.78 -9.54 1.47
C ILE A 126 9.15 -8.90 1.22
N ILE A 127 9.27 -8.11 0.15
CA ILE A 127 10.56 -7.49 -0.19
C ILE A 127 10.95 -6.44 0.85
N SER A 128 10.02 -5.64 1.34
CA SER A 128 10.26 -4.67 2.42
C SER A 128 10.74 -5.36 3.70
N LEU A 129 10.17 -6.52 4.06
CA LEU A 129 10.67 -7.32 5.19
C LEU A 129 12.12 -7.76 4.97
N VAL A 130 12.45 -8.29 3.78
CA VAL A 130 13.82 -8.70 3.46
C VAL A 130 14.79 -7.51 3.58
N MET A 131 14.42 -6.34 3.04
CA MET A 131 15.24 -5.12 3.15
C MET A 131 15.43 -4.68 4.60
N LEU A 132 14.40 -4.78 5.44
CA LEU A 132 14.50 -4.46 6.87
C LEU A 132 15.33 -5.46 7.66
N PHE A 133 15.37 -6.73 7.27
CA PHE A 133 16.27 -7.70 7.90
C PHE A 133 17.74 -7.42 7.58
N MET A 134 18.02 -6.92 6.36
CA MET A 134 19.36 -6.48 5.93
C MET A 134 19.79 -5.14 6.55
N LEU A 135 18.83 -4.34 7.04
CA LEU A 135 19.10 -3.09 7.73
C LEU A 135 19.80 -3.37 9.08
N GLU A 136 20.95 -2.76 9.31
CA GLU A 136 21.59 -2.74 10.63
C GLU A 136 20.77 -1.90 11.61
N PRO A 137 20.68 -2.30 12.90
CA PRO A 137 20.02 -1.49 13.91
C PRO A 137 20.59 -0.07 13.94
N MET A 138 19.72 0.93 13.93
CA MET A 138 20.11 2.33 13.92
C MET A 138 19.31 3.13 14.95
N THR A 139 19.96 4.18 15.48
CA THR A 139 19.37 5.10 16.43
C THR A 139 19.21 6.46 15.77
N ILE A 140 18.00 7.00 15.79
CA ILE A 140 17.68 8.34 15.30
C ILE A 140 17.44 9.25 16.51
N THR A 141 18.32 10.23 16.71
CA THR A 141 18.19 11.23 17.77
C THR A 141 17.49 12.47 17.25
N ILE A 142 16.23 12.65 17.62
CA ILE A 142 15.44 13.83 17.32
C ILE A 142 15.63 14.83 18.45
N SER A 143 16.08 16.04 18.12
CA SER A 143 16.29 17.12 19.09
C SER A 143 15.73 18.44 18.59
N ARG A 144 15.69 19.47 19.45
CA ARG A 144 15.29 20.82 19.04
C ARG A 144 16.26 21.45 18.02
N THR A 145 17.53 21.06 18.08
CA THR A 145 18.58 21.55 17.17
C THR A 145 18.71 20.72 15.90
N ASN A 146 18.20 19.49 15.90
CA ASN A 146 18.09 18.63 14.71
C ASN A 146 16.71 17.96 14.63
N PRO A 147 15.64 18.73 14.34
CA PRO A 147 14.29 18.17 14.21
C PRO A 147 14.14 17.27 12.99
N MET A 148 15.08 17.34 12.03
CA MET A 148 15.05 16.60 10.77
C MET A 148 15.90 15.32 10.79
N ALA A 149 16.34 14.85 11.97
CA ALA A 149 17.17 13.64 12.12
C ALA A 149 16.53 12.38 11.49
N VAL A 150 15.20 12.32 11.36
CA VAL A 150 14.49 11.24 10.66
C VAL A 150 14.91 11.11 9.18
N LYS A 151 15.49 12.16 8.59
CA LYS A 151 16.06 12.11 7.23
C LYS A 151 17.13 11.03 7.09
N GLU A 152 17.90 10.75 8.14
CA GLU A 152 18.93 9.70 8.13
C GLU A 152 18.32 8.32 7.82
N LEU A 153 17.15 8.02 8.42
CA LEU A 153 16.42 6.79 8.13
C LEU A 153 16.00 6.73 6.66
N TYR A 154 15.45 7.83 6.13
CA TYR A 154 14.92 7.87 4.78
C TYR A 154 16.00 7.90 3.69
N ASN A 155 17.22 8.31 4.03
CA ASN A 155 18.38 8.27 3.15
C ASN A 155 19.10 6.91 3.20
N ASN A 156 18.72 6.01 4.11
CA ASN A 156 19.26 4.67 4.14
C ASN A 156 18.95 3.92 2.83
N PRO A 157 19.94 3.27 2.20
CA PRO A 157 19.75 2.62 0.89
C PRO A 157 18.68 1.52 0.91
N TYR A 158 18.54 0.77 2.01
CA TYR A 158 17.52 -0.28 2.12
C TYR A 158 16.11 0.28 2.26
N ILE A 159 15.95 1.40 2.99
CA ILE A 159 14.66 2.10 3.11
C ILE A 159 14.25 2.75 1.79
N LEU A 160 15.22 3.38 1.10
CA LEU A 160 14.99 3.96 -0.22
C LEU A 160 14.63 2.88 -1.25
N ALA A 161 15.38 1.77 -1.29
CA ALA A 161 15.09 0.64 -2.18
C ALA A 161 13.70 0.05 -1.91
N SER A 162 13.34 -0.18 -0.65
CA SER A 162 12.00 -0.60 -0.24
C SER A 162 10.92 0.35 -0.75
N SER A 163 11.14 1.66 -0.65
CA SER A 163 10.20 2.68 -1.12
C SER A 163 10.03 2.67 -2.65
N ILE A 164 11.13 2.52 -3.40
CA ILE A 164 11.10 2.42 -4.87
C ILE A 164 10.37 1.16 -5.31
N ILE A 165 10.64 0.02 -4.66
CA ILE A 165 9.96 -1.24 -4.94
C ILE A 165 8.47 -1.12 -4.63
N GLY A 166 8.10 -0.49 -3.51
CA GLY A 166 6.72 -0.18 -3.19
C GLY A 166 6.03 0.62 -4.29
N LEU A 167 6.69 1.64 -4.85
CA LEU A 167 6.15 2.42 -5.96
C LEU A 167 5.95 1.57 -7.22
N ILE A 168 6.91 0.71 -7.57
CA ILE A 168 6.79 -0.21 -8.71
C ILE A 168 5.59 -1.15 -8.52
N MET A 169 5.43 -1.72 -7.33
CA MET A 169 4.29 -2.57 -7.00
C MET A 169 2.96 -1.80 -7.04
N GLN A 170 2.98 -0.50 -6.71
CA GLN A 170 1.79 0.36 -6.80
C GLN A 170 1.39 0.65 -8.25
N ILE A 171 2.36 0.87 -9.13
CA ILE A 171 2.12 0.97 -10.58
C ILE A 171 1.49 -0.33 -11.09
N TRP A 172 2.02 -1.48 -10.66
CA TRP A 172 1.46 -2.78 -11.02
C TRP A 172 0.04 -2.97 -10.48
N PHE A 173 -0.22 -2.62 -9.22
CA PHE A 173 -1.57 -2.59 -8.64
C PHE A 173 -2.52 -1.78 -9.53
N SER A 174 -2.11 -0.59 -9.98
CA SER A 174 -2.96 0.27 -10.81
C SER A 174 -3.22 -0.30 -12.20
N ILE A 175 -2.27 -1.04 -12.78
CA ILE A 175 -2.47 -1.75 -14.06
C ILE A 175 -3.51 -2.86 -13.91
N ILE A 176 -3.48 -3.64 -12.82
CA ILE A 176 -4.48 -4.67 -12.56
C ILE A 176 -5.85 -4.02 -12.28
N LEU A 177 -5.86 -2.97 -11.46
CA LEU A 177 -7.05 -2.21 -11.11
C LEU A 177 -7.73 -1.62 -12.34
N PHE A 178 -6.96 -1.13 -13.32
CA PHE A 178 -7.47 -0.65 -14.60
C PHE A 178 -8.38 -1.69 -15.28
N PHE A 179 -7.91 -2.93 -15.43
CA PHE A 179 -8.70 -4.01 -16.04
C PHE A 179 -9.89 -4.41 -15.17
N GLY A 180 -9.72 -4.34 -13.86
CA GLY A 180 -10.79 -4.52 -12.88
C GLY A 180 -11.93 -3.53 -13.02
N ILE A 181 -11.63 -2.23 -13.02
CA ILE A 181 -12.60 -1.16 -13.21
C ILE A 181 -13.29 -1.30 -14.56
N GLN A 182 -12.50 -1.54 -15.62
CA GLN A 182 -13.04 -1.73 -16.96
C GLN A 182 -14.08 -2.85 -16.99
N SER A 183 -13.80 -3.97 -16.32
CA SER A 183 -14.68 -5.14 -16.29
C SER A 183 -15.88 -4.94 -15.37
N ALA A 184 -15.69 -4.37 -14.19
CA ALA A 184 -16.74 -4.18 -13.19
C ALA A 184 -17.72 -3.07 -13.58
N HIS A 185 -17.22 -1.92 -14.02
CA HIS A 185 -18.02 -0.76 -14.35
C HIS A 185 -18.34 -0.62 -15.85
N LYS A 186 -17.85 -1.53 -16.70
CA LYS A 186 -18.03 -1.52 -18.15
C LYS A 186 -17.58 -0.20 -18.81
N LEU A 187 -16.62 0.47 -18.19
CA LEU A 187 -16.08 1.72 -18.69
C LEU A 187 -15.25 1.50 -19.95
N THR A 188 -15.16 2.52 -20.79
CA THR A 188 -14.18 2.52 -21.89
C THR A 188 -12.75 2.43 -21.33
N PRO A 189 -11.78 1.96 -22.12
CA PRO A 189 -10.38 1.94 -21.69
C PRO A 189 -9.92 3.31 -21.17
N ALA A 190 -10.19 4.40 -21.90
CA ALA A 190 -9.78 5.75 -21.48
C ALA A 190 -10.32 6.13 -20.08
N LYS A 191 -11.61 5.89 -19.84
CA LYS A 191 -12.24 6.20 -18.53
C LYS A 191 -11.72 5.32 -17.40
N SER A 192 -11.47 4.04 -17.69
CA SER A 192 -10.88 3.11 -16.72
C SER A 192 -9.47 3.52 -16.33
N ALA A 193 -8.68 4.03 -17.29
CA ALA A 193 -7.33 4.54 -17.04
C ALA A 193 -7.36 5.78 -16.15
N ILE A 194 -8.32 6.69 -16.36
CA ILE A 194 -8.50 7.85 -15.47
C ILE A 194 -8.83 7.39 -14.04
N ALA A 195 -9.78 6.47 -13.89
CA ALA A 195 -10.20 6.00 -12.57
C ALA A 195 -9.08 5.28 -11.80
N ALA A 196 -8.30 4.43 -12.46
CA ALA A 196 -7.14 3.75 -11.85
C ALA A 196 -5.93 4.68 -11.68
N GLY A 197 -5.78 5.67 -12.57
CA GLY A 197 -4.65 6.57 -12.65
C GLY A 197 -4.68 7.71 -11.65
N ILE A 198 -5.86 8.19 -11.23
CA ILE A 198 -5.97 9.27 -10.23
C ILE A 198 -5.29 8.89 -8.90
N PRO A 199 -5.61 7.74 -8.26
CA PRO A 199 -4.92 7.33 -7.04
C PRO A 199 -3.41 7.15 -7.25
N LEU A 200 -3.00 6.60 -8.41
CA LEU A 200 -1.59 6.43 -8.75
C LEU A 200 -0.86 7.77 -8.86
N ALA A 201 -1.47 8.75 -9.54
CA ALA A 201 -0.89 10.07 -9.73
C ALA A 201 -0.65 10.76 -8.40
N VAL A 202 -1.59 10.66 -7.44
CA VAL A 202 -1.41 11.18 -6.09
C VAL A 202 -0.18 10.55 -5.43
N ILE A 203 -0.05 9.21 -5.47
CA ILE A 203 1.07 8.49 -4.87
C ILE A 203 2.41 8.88 -5.52
N VAL A 204 2.46 8.94 -6.85
CA VAL A 204 3.67 9.32 -7.60
C VAL A 204 4.08 10.76 -7.28
N ILE A 205 3.13 11.69 -7.25
CA ILE A 205 3.39 13.10 -6.90
C ILE A 205 3.91 13.20 -5.47
N SER A 206 3.27 12.52 -4.51
CA SER A 206 3.74 12.48 -3.11
C SER A 206 5.15 11.92 -2.99
N PHE A 207 5.47 10.88 -3.76
CA PHE A 207 6.82 10.29 -3.79
C PHE A 207 7.86 11.26 -4.35
N ILE A 208 7.57 11.91 -5.48
CA ILE A 208 8.46 12.92 -6.09
C ILE A 208 8.67 14.09 -5.13
N PHE A 209 7.60 14.58 -4.51
CA PHE A 209 7.67 15.66 -3.53
C PHE A 209 8.52 15.29 -2.32
N SER A 210 8.39 14.05 -1.82
CA SER A 210 9.25 13.50 -0.76
C SER A 210 10.73 13.52 -1.15
N ILE A 211 11.09 13.10 -2.36
CA ILE A 211 12.48 13.14 -2.85
C ILE A 211 12.98 14.58 -2.97
N TRP A 212 12.17 15.47 -3.53
CA TRP A 212 12.53 16.87 -3.70
C TRP A 212 12.86 17.54 -2.36
N ILE A 213 12.02 17.35 -1.33
CA ILE A 213 12.27 17.86 0.03
C ILE A 213 13.60 17.36 0.59
N ARG A 214 13.95 16.08 0.35
CA ARG A 214 15.24 15.52 0.80
C ARG A 214 16.45 16.17 0.11
N SER A 215 16.28 16.67 -1.11
CA SER A 215 17.37 17.25 -1.91
C SER A 215 17.73 18.71 -1.55
N ILE A 216 16.79 19.45 -0.96
CA ILE A 216 16.94 20.88 -0.63
C ILE A 216 17.09 21.15 0.88
N SER A 217 16.97 20.12 1.71
CA SER A 217 17.25 20.14 3.15
C SER A 217 18.63 19.56 3.44
#